data_AF-A0A6P0I3E7-F1
#
_entry.id   AF-A0A6P0I3E7-F1
#
_cell.length_a   1.000
_cell.length_b   1.000
_cell.length_c   1.000
_cell.angle_alpha   90.00
_cell.angle_beta   90.00
_cell.angle_gamma   90.00
#
_symmetry.space_group_name_H-M   'P 1'
#
loop_
_entity.id
_entity.type
_entity.pdbx_description
1 polymer ?
#
loop_
_entity_poly.entity_id
_entity_poly.type
_entity_poly.pdbx_seq_one_letter_code
_entity_poly.pdbx_strand_id
1 'polypeptide(L)'
;MRFILGIVAVLTIWVMPAKAQISNTQVQALVEALRLAAPQTGTENDGLYSDWQIKPDNIPRWSRLCTGEEMTVKEFEANTTKAREILGCVMEDILKEQYAASGNDESLAVRRAAAWWMAGDPNQYNQGEIGSYTEKVLGFYQKQK
;
A
#
# COMPACT_ATOMS: atom_id res chain seq x y z
N MET A 1 61.23 -35.27 8.59
CA MET A 1 60.08 -35.17 7.66
C MET A 1 59.13 -34.10 8.19
N ARG A 2 58.91 -33.04 7.43
CA ARG A 2 57.95 -31.97 7.74
C ARG A 2 56.57 -32.42 7.22
N PHE A 3 55.61 -32.65 8.11
CA PHE A 3 54.21 -32.83 7.71
C PHE A 3 53.52 -31.47 7.76
N ILE A 4 53.06 -31.01 6.58
CA ILE A 4 52.31 -29.77 6.43
C ILE A 4 50.81 -30.06 6.63
N LEU A 5 50.18 -29.16 7.38
CA LEU A 5 48.76 -28.99 7.68
C LEU A 5 47.80 -29.23 6.51
N GLY A 6 46.59 -29.70 6.84
CA GLY A 6 45.41 -29.56 6.00
C GLY A 6 44.15 -29.38 6.83
N ILE A 7 43.86 -28.16 7.30
CA ILE A 7 42.54 -27.80 7.82
C ILE A 7 41.75 -27.22 6.65
N VAL A 8 40.79 -28.00 6.13
CA VAL A 8 39.80 -27.50 5.17
C VAL A 8 38.66 -26.89 5.99
N ALA A 9 38.71 -25.56 6.17
CA ALA A 9 37.59 -24.81 6.73
C ALA A 9 36.55 -24.57 5.61
N VAL A 10 35.45 -25.31 5.63
CA VAL A 10 34.31 -25.09 4.74
C VAL A 10 33.53 -23.88 5.26
N LEU A 11 33.76 -22.70 4.66
CA LEU A 11 32.94 -21.51 4.87
C LEU A 11 31.64 -21.67 4.07
N THR A 12 30.56 -22.10 4.72
CA THR A 12 29.22 -22.01 4.15
C THR A 12 28.76 -20.56 4.20
N ILE A 13 28.87 -19.85 3.07
CA ILE A 13 28.30 -18.53 2.89
C ILE A 13 26.78 -18.70 2.84
N TRP A 14 26.11 -18.44 3.96
CA TRP A 14 24.67 -18.24 3.99
C TRP A 14 24.37 -16.92 3.29
N VAL A 15 24.06 -16.97 1.99
CA VAL A 15 23.40 -15.87 1.29
C VAL A 15 21.99 -15.75 1.88
N MET A 16 21.84 -14.86 2.87
CA MET A 16 20.50 -14.46 3.30
C MET A 16 19.83 -13.76 2.10
N PRO A 17 18.65 -14.22 1.66
CA PRO A 17 17.93 -13.52 0.60
C PRO A 17 17.64 -12.11 1.09
N ALA A 18 18.10 -11.10 0.34
CA ALA A 18 17.72 -9.72 0.58
C ALA A 18 16.18 -9.66 0.51
N LYS A 19 15.52 -9.33 1.61
CA LYS A 19 14.07 -9.07 1.59
C LYS A 19 13.85 -7.90 0.63
N ALA A 20 13.16 -8.13 -0.48
CA ALA A 20 12.83 -7.07 -1.41
C ALA A 20 11.99 -6.02 -0.66
N GLN A 21 12.49 -4.80 -0.58
CA GLN A 21 11.78 -3.71 0.09
C GLN A 21 10.76 -3.12 -0.89
N ILE A 22 9.54 -2.84 -0.40
CA ILE A 22 8.56 -2.07 -1.16
C ILE A 22 9.15 -0.69 -1.50
N SER A 23 9.19 -0.37 -2.79
CA SER A 23 9.68 0.91 -3.33
C SER A 23 8.58 1.97 -3.33
N ASN A 24 8.98 3.24 -3.35
CA ASN A 24 8.04 4.36 -3.52
C ASN A 24 7.21 4.24 -4.82
N THR A 25 7.79 3.73 -5.91
CA THR A 25 7.06 3.49 -7.17
C THR A 25 5.90 2.52 -6.97
N GLN A 26 6.11 1.44 -6.21
CA GLN A 26 5.05 0.49 -5.87
C GLN A 26 3.97 1.15 -5.00
N VAL A 27 4.35 1.98 -4.03
CA VAL A 27 3.37 2.74 -3.23
C VAL A 27 2.53 3.67 -4.12
N GLN A 28 3.17 4.44 -5.00
CA GLN A 28 2.47 5.37 -5.87
C GLN A 28 1.60 4.68 -6.93
N ALA A 29 2.01 3.50 -7.40
CA ALA A 29 1.19 2.64 -8.26
C ALA A 29 -0.05 2.13 -7.51
N LEU A 30 0.07 1.76 -6.23
CA LEU A 30 -1.07 1.36 -5.39
C LEU A 30 -2.04 2.53 -5.20
N VAL A 31 -1.54 3.72 -4.85
CA VAL A 31 -2.36 4.91 -4.67
C VAL A 31 -3.15 5.23 -5.95
N GLU A 32 -2.51 5.17 -7.12
CA GLU A 32 -3.21 5.36 -8.40
C GLU A 32 -4.26 4.28 -8.66
N ALA A 33 -3.94 3.02 -8.36
CA ALA A 33 -4.87 1.91 -8.54
C ALA A 33 -6.12 2.05 -7.65
N LEU A 34 -5.97 2.55 -6.42
CA LEU A 34 -7.08 2.86 -5.52
C LEU A 34 -7.99 3.96 -6.12
N ARG A 35 -7.40 5.01 -6.70
CA ARG A 35 -8.12 6.09 -7.40
C ARG A 35 -8.96 5.56 -8.55
N LEU A 36 -8.36 4.73 -9.41
CA LEU A 36 -9.01 4.17 -10.59
C LEU A 36 -10.08 3.12 -10.21
N ALA A 37 -9.90 2.43 -9.09
CA ALA A 37 -10.85 1.45 -8.59
C ALA A 37 -12.03 2.07 -7.84
N ALA A 38 -11.88 3.30 -7.33
CA ALA A 38 -12.86 4.01 -6.52
C ALA A 38 -14.29 3.87 -7.10
N PRO A 39 -15.26 3.41 -6.29
CA PRO A 39 -16.65 3.30 -6.74
C PRO A 39 -17.18 4.66 -7.21
N GLN A 40 -17.84 4.66 -8.37
CA GLN A 40 -18.60 5.81 -8.84
C GLN A 40 -20.00 5.67 -8.23
N THR A 41 -20.21 6.23 -7.04
CA THR A 41 -21.47 6.07 -6.29
C THR A 41 -22.64 6.82 -6.94
N GLY A 42 -22.35 7.72 -7.89
CA GLY A 42 -23.37 8.51 -8.61
C GLY A 42 -24.21 9.39 -7.70
N THR A 43 -23.82 9.50 -6.42
CA THR A 43 -24.56 10.17 -5.36
C THR A 43 -23.77 11.42 -5.00
N GLU A 44 -24.35 12.58 -5.25
CA GLU A 44 -23.80 13.84 -4.78
C GLU A 44 -23.77 13.82 -3.24
N ASN A 45 -22.59 14.02 -2.65
CA ASN A 45 -22.39 14.02 -1.19
C ASN A 45 -22.66 12.67 -0.49
N ASP A 46 -22.12 11.56 -1.00
CA ASP A 46 -22.15 10.25 -0.33
C ASP A 46 -21.29 10.18 0.96
N GLY A 47 -20.74 11.30 1.40
CA GLY A 47 -19.90 11.41 2.59
C GLY A 47 -18.45 10.98 2.35
N LEU A 48 -18.04 10.78 1.10
CA LEU A 48 -16.67 10.48 0.69
C LEU A 48 -16.13 11.61 -0.19
N TYR A 49 -14.85 11.91 -0.02
CA TYR A 49 -14.23 13.11 -0.61
C TYR A 49 -13.02 12.76 -1.47
N SER A 50 -12.73 13.63 -2.43
CA SER A 50 -11.69 13.46 -3.46
C SER A 50 -11.90 12.25 -4.39
N ASP A 51 -11.05 12.16 -5.43
CA ASP A 51 -11.00 11.03 -6.37
C ASP A 51 -10.80 9.65 -5.70
N TRP A 52 -10.30 9.64 -4.46
CA TRP A 52 -9.99 8.42 -3.71
C TRP A 52 -11.09 7.99 -2.75
N GLN A 53 -12.19 8.74 -2.65
CA GLN A 53 -13.35 8.40 -1.82
C GLN A 53 -12.99 8.25 -0.33
N ILE A 54 -12.37 9.28 0.24
CA ILE A 54 -11.88 9.30 1.63
C ILE A 54 -12.99 9.73 2.60
N LYS A 55 -13.11 9.03 3.73
CA LYS A 55 -13.95 9.48 4.85
C LYS A 55 -13.44 10.81 5.44
N PRO A 56 -14.30 11.79 5.75
CA PRO A 56 -13.88 13.11 6.20
C PRO A 56 -12.99 13.07 7.44
N ASP A 57 -13.31 12.20 8.41
CA ASP A 57 -12.54 12.07 9.66
C ASP A 57 -11.10 11.58 9.46
N ASN A 58 -10.81 10.92 8.34
CA ASN A 58 -9.46 10.50 8.02
C ASN A 58 -8.58 11.66 7.53
N ILE A 59 -9.15 12.67 6.88
CA ILE A 59 -8.40 13.73 6.19
C ILE A 59 -7.53 14.54 7.17
N PRO A 60 -8.06 15.16 8.24
CA PRO A 60 -7.23 15.91 9.19
C PRO A 60 -6.19 15.01 9.87
N ARG A 61 -6.60 13.80 10.27
CA ARG A 61 -5.73 12.86 10.99
C ARG A 61 -4.54 12.42 10.13
N TRP A 62 -4.78 12.04 8.88
CA TRP A 62 -3.74 11.57 7.97
C TRP A 62 -2.85 12.69 7.47
N SER A 63 -3.40 13.89 7.20
CA SER A 63 -2.56 15.02 6.84
C SER A 63 -1.64 15.40 8.00
N ARG A 64 -2.14 15.48 9.25
CA ARG A 64 -1.29 15.78 10.41
C ARG A 64 -0.20 14.73 10.58
N LEU A 65 -0.52 13.46 10.42
CA LEU A 65 0.46 12.37 10.50
C LEU A 65 1.58 12.54 9.47
N CYS A 66 1.24 12.88 8.22
CA CYS A 66 2.18 12.87 7.11
C CYS A 66 2.90 14.21 6.87
N THR A 67 2.32 15.33 7.32
CA THR A 67 2.82 16.68 7.03
C THR A 67 3.05 17.53 8.27
N GLY A 68 2.54 17.11 9.43
CA GLY A 68 2.51 17.91 10.66
C GLY A 68 1.32 18.87 10.76
N GLU A 69 0.52 19.02 9.70
CA GLU A 69 -0.59 19.99 9.64
C GLU A 69 -1.92 19.31 9.29
N GLU A 70 -3.00 19.73 9.95
CA GLU A 70 -4.35 19.29 9.59
C GLU A 70 -4.83 20.01 8.34
N MET A 71 -5.35 19.26 7.38
CA MET A 71 -6.10 19.78 6.24
C MET A 71 -7.58 19.64 6.52
N THR A 72 -8.35 20.64 6.13
CA THR A 72 -9.79 20.50 5.97
C THR A 72 -10.11 19.64 4.75
N VAL A 73 -11.32 19.10 4.69
CA VAL A 73 -11.84 18.39 3.52
C VAL A 73 -11.67 19.22 2.25
N LYS A 74 -12.06 20.50 2.29
CA LYS A 74 -11.99 21.41 1.15
C LYS A 74 -10.56 21.63 0.65
N GLU A 75 -9.60 21.79 1.55
CA GLU A 75 -8.19 21.94 1.17
C GLU A 75 -7.63 20.67 0.55
N PHE A 76 -8.04 19.50 1.07
CA PHE A 76 -7.61 18.22 0.55
C PHE A 76 -8.15 17.98 -0.88
N GLU A 77 -9.41 18.29 -1.13
CA GLU A 77 -10.02 18.18 -2.45
C GLU A 77 -9.45 19.19 -3.46
N ALA A 78 -9.16 20.41 -3.01
CA ALA A 78 -8.61 21.46 -3.87
C ALA A 78 -7.14 21.21 -4.28
N ASN A 79 -6.43 20.31 -3.61
CA ASN A 79 -5.02 20.04 -3.87
C ASN A 79 -4.74 18.55 -4.07
N THR A 80 -5.10 18.04 -5.24
CA THR A 80 -4.92 16.63 -5.64
C THR A 80 -3.47 16.15 -5.49
N THR A 81 -2.49 17.01 -5.75
CA THR A 81 -1.07 16.67 -5.59
C THR A 81 -0.74 16.40 -4.12
N LYS A 82 -1.17 17.28 -3.21
CA LYS A 82 -0.94 17.10 -1.77
C LYS A 82 -1.76 15.93 -1.20
N ALA A 83 -2.98 15.73 -1.69
CA ALA A 83 -3.78 14.56 -1.37
C ALA A 83 -3.02 13.27 -1.72
N ARG A 84 -2.52 13.15 -2.95
CA ARG A 84 -1.73 11.98 -3.39
C ARG A 84 -0.48 11.75 -2.52
N GLU A 85 0.22 12.81 -2.13
CA GLU A 85 1.38 12.72 -1.24
C GLU A 85 1.00 12.13 0.13
N ILE A 86 -0.05 12.64 0.76
CA ILE A 86 -0.55 12.15 2.05
C ILE A 86 -1.00 10.69 1.95
N LEU A 87 -1.75 10.34 0.89
CA LEU A 87 -2.19 8.97 0.68
C LEU A 87 -1.02 8.01 0.42
N GLY A 88 0.02 8.48 -0.28
CA GLY A 88 1.27 7.73 -0.44
C GLY A 88 1.94 7.44 0.89
N CYS A 89 2.09 8.45 1.75
CA CYS A 89 2.64 8.29 3.09
C CYS A 89 1.86 7.26 3.94
N VAL A 90 0.53 7.34 3.95
CA VAL A 90 -0.31 6.35 4.67
C VAL A 90 -0.18 4.95 4.09
N MET A 91 -0.25 4.83 2.77
CA MET A 91 -0.23 3.52 2.10
C MET A 91 1.14 2.87 2.06
N GLU A 92 2.23 3.62 2.28
CA GLU A 92 3.57 3.07 2.39
C GLU A 92 3.68 2.08 3.55
N ASP A 93 3.24 2.47 4.74
CA ASP A 93 3.28 1.61 5.93
C ASP A 93 2.36 0.40 5.77
N ILE A 94 1.14 0.63 5.27
CA ILE A 94 0.16 -0.45 5.03
C ILE A 94 0.70 -1.46 4.02
N LEU A 95 1.24 -1.01 2.89
CA LEU A 95 1.75 -1.93 1.86
C LEU A 95 2.98 -2.69 2.35
N LYS A 96 3.89 -2.05 3.10
CA LYS A 96 5.05 -2.73 3.71
C LYS A 96 4.61 -3.81 4.71
N GLU A 97 3.67 -3.48 5.58
CA GLU A 97 3.11 -4.43 6.56
C GLU A 97 2.46 -5.62 5.84
N GLN A 98 1.60 -5.35 4.87
CA GLN A 98 0.91 -6.42 4.15
C GLN A 98 1.84 -7.22 3.26
N TYR A 99 2.93 -6.64 2.74
CA TYR A 99 3.95 -7.38 2.02
C TYR A 99 4.65 -8.39 2.91
N ALA A 100 5.07 -7.99 4.12
CA ALA A 100 5.64 -8.91 5.09
C ALA A 100 4.62 -9.99 5.53
N ALA A 101 3.38 -9.60 5.82
CA ALA A 101 2.31 -10.51 6.23
C ALA A 101 1.92 -11.53 5.14
N SER A 102 2.15 -11.18 3.87
CA SER A 102 1.87 -12.03 2.71
C SER A 102 3.03 -12.96 2.34
N GLY A 103 4.07 -13.06 3.17
CA GLY A 103 5.25 -13.85 2.83
C GLY A 103 6.02 -13.28 1.62
N ASN A 104 5.99 -11.96 1.45
CA ASN A 104 6.56 -11.22 0.31
C ASN A 104 5.86 -11.45 -1.04
N ASP A 105 4.60 -11.91 -1.04
CA ASP A 105 3.74 -11.89 -2.23
C ASP A 105 3.18 -10.48 -2.42
N GLU A 106 3.66 -9.79 -3.46
CA GLU A 106 3.24 -8.43 -3.77
C GLU A 106 1.78 -8.33 -4.21
N SER A 107 1.28 -9.31 -4.97
CA SER A 107 -0.09 -9.27 -5.48
C SER A 107 -1.07 -9.49 -4.33
N LEU A 108 -0.77 -10.40 -3.41
CA LEU A 108 -1.54 -10.58 -2.20
C LEU A 108 -1.45 -9.33 -1.29
N ALA A 109 -0.27 -8.73 -1.15
CA ALA A 109 -0.07 -7.51 -0.36
C ALA A 109 -0.91 -6.33 -0.88
N VAL A 110 -0.94 -6.12 -2.20
CA VAL A 110 -1.77 -5.09 -2.86
C VAL A 110 -3.25 -5.32 -2.56
N ARG A 111 -3.72 -6.57 -2.68
CA ARG A 111 -5.12 -6.88 -2.37
C ARG A 111 -5.46 -6.68 -0.90
N ARG A 112 -4.59 -7.11 0.01
CA ARG A 112 -4.78 -6.89 1.46
C ARG A 112 -4.76 -5.41 1.82
N ALA A 113 -3.87 -4.62 1.21
CA ALA A 113 -3.84 -3.16 1.38
C ALA A 113 -5.13 -2.50 0.84
N ALA A 114 -5.66 -2.99 -0.29
CA ALA A 114 -6.94 -2.53 -0.82
C ALA A 114 -8.14 -2.91 0.07
N ALA A 115 -8.13 -4.08 0.71
CA ALA A 115 -9.16 -4.46 1.68
C ALA A 115 -9.11 -3.58 2.93
N TRP A 116 -7.91 -3.28 3.44
CA TRP A 116 -7.73 -2.31 4.52
C TRP A 116 -8.23 -0.93 4.13
N TRP A 117 -7.97 -0.49 2.89
CA TRP A 117 -8.47 0.78 2.38
C TRP A 117 -10.00 0.86 2.41
N MET A 118 -10.68 -0.18 1.92
CA MET A 118 -12.12 -0.21 1.79
C MET A 118 -12.85 -0.42 3.13
N ALA A 119 -12.33 -1.32 3.98
CA ALA A 119 -13.04 -1.83 5.15
C ALA A 119 -12.27 -1.72 6.48
N GLY A 120 -11.01 -1.29 6.45
CA GLY A 120 -10.13 -1.25 7.62
C GLY A 120 -9.57 -2.61 8.05
N ASP A 121 -9.88 -3.69 7.33
CA ASP A 121 -9.42 -5.05 7.63
C ASP A 121 -8.78 -5.72 6.41
N PRO A 122 -7.46 -5.98 6.43
CA PRO A 122 -6.75 -6.58 5.31
C PRO A 122 -7.16 -8.04 5.02
N ASN A 123 -7.77 -8.74 5.98
CA ASN A 123 -8.14 -10.15 5.83
C ASN A 123 -9.44 -10.35 5.03
N GLN A 124 -10.15 -9.28 4.70
CA GLN A 124 -11.38 -9.32 3.89
C GLN A 124 -11.11 -9.29 2.37
N TYR A 125 -9.84 -9.34 1.95
CA TYR A 125 -9.41 -9.21 0.55
C TYR A 125 -10.02 -10.20 -0.45
N ASN A 126 -10.65 -11.27 0.02
CA ASN A 126 -11.32 -12.28 -0.82
C ASN A 126 -12.80 -12.44 -0.50
N GLN A 127 -13.41 -11.51 0.24
CA GLN A 127 -14.78 -11.62 0.72
C GLN A 127 -15.73 -10.71 -0.05
N GLY A 128 -16.75 -11.29 -0.71
CA GLY A 128 -17.85 -10.56 -1.34
C GLY A 128 -17.42 -9.38 -2.21
N GLU A 129 -18.08 -8.24 -2.03
CA GLU A 129 -17.79 -6.99 -2.75
C GLU A 129 -16.38 -6.45 -2.48
N ILE A 130 -15.83 -6.67 -1.27
CA ILE A 130 -14.45 -6.28 -0.97
C ILE A 130 -13.50 -7.11 -1.83
N GLY A 131 -13.75 -8.41 -1.97
CA GLY A 131 -13.01 -9.29 -2.86
C GLY A 131 -12.96 -8.75 -4.30
N SER A 132 -14.13 -8.45 -4.86
CA SER A 132 -14.27 -7.85 -6.19
C SER A 132 -13.51 -6.52 -6.33
N TYR A 133 -13.61 -5.65 -5.32
CA TYR A 133 -12.87 -4.38 -5.27
C TYR A 133 -11.35 -4.60 -5.27
N THR A 134 -10.83 -5.52 -4.45
CA THR A 134 -9.38 -5.74 -4.36
C THR A 134 -8.80 -6.32 -5.66
N GLU A 135 -9.54 -7.16 -6.38
CA GLU A 135 -9.13 -7.67 -7.69
C GLU A 135 -9.09 -6.53 -8.73
N LYS A 136 -10.06 -5.62 -8.70
CA LYS A 136 -10.07 -4.42 -9.55
C LYS A 136 -8.84 -3.53 -9.27
N VAL A 137 -8.51 -3.31 -7.99
CA VAL A 137 -7.32 -2.57 -7.58
C VAL A 137 -6.05 -3.27 -8.09
N LEU A 138 -5.91 -4.58 -7.89
CA LEU A 138 -4.75 -5.34 -8.38
C LEU A 138 -4.61 -5.22 -9.90
N GLY A 139 -5.73 -5.31 -10.64
CA GLY A 139 -5.74 -5.17 -12.09
C GLY A 139 -5.30 -3.78 -12.58
N PHE A 140 -5.64 -2.70 -11.86
CA PHE A 140 -5.09 -1.37 -12.17
C PHE A 140 -3.63 -1.23 -11.76
N TYR A 141 -3.26 -1.75 -10.60
CA TYR A 141 -1.91 -1.72 -10.07
C TYR A 141 -0.89 -2.33 -11.04
N GLN A 142 -1.21 -3.50 -11.60
CA GLN A 142 -0.36 -4.19 -12.56
C GLN A 142 -0.15 -3.41 -13.87
N LYS A 143 -1.06 -2.49 -14.23
CA LYS A 143 -0.94 -1.63 -15.41
C LYS A 143 -0.09 -0.37 -15.17
N GLN A 144 0.22 -0.06 -13.92
CA GLN A 144 1.10 1.07 -13.55
C GLN A 144 2.59 0.67 -13.56
N LYS A 145 2.89 -0.62 -13.71
CA LYS A 145 4.24 -1.17 -13.83
C LYS A 145 4.62 -1.31 -15.30
#